data_AF-A0A350US33-F1
#
_entry.id   AF-A0A350US33-F1
#
_cell.length_a   1.000
_cell.length_b   1.000
_cell.length_c   1.000
_cell.angle_alpha   90.00
_cell.angle_beta   90.00
_cell.angle_gamma   90.00
#
_symmetry.space_group_name_H-M   'P 1'
#
loop_
_entity.id
_entity.type
_entity.pdbx_description
1 polymer ?
#
loop_
_entity_poly.entity_id
_entity_poly.type
_entity_poly.pdbx_seq_one_letter_code
_entity_poly.pdbx_strand_id
1 'polypeptide(L)'
;MNNPSNFVQIVLIAKNFKQVQRNIINAAEKAGRDSSDVRLVAVTKEQGVDTIAEGLRAGAEILGENKIQDAQGKVETLGRDGIEWHFIGHLQKNKVKFIFDLF
;
A
#
# COMPACT_ATOMS: atom_id res chain seq x y z
N MET A 1 -16.56 -9.88 17.89
CA MET A 1 -16.58 -11.28 17.43
C MET A 1 -15.98 -11.30 16.03
N ASN A 2 -14.89 -12.03 15.82
CA ASN A 2 -14.19 -12.03 14.53
C ASN A 2 -15.02 -12.81 13.49
N ASN A 3 -15.45 -12.11 12.44
CA ASN A 3 -16.22 -12.67 11.32
C ASN A 3 -15.31 -13.60 10.50
N PRO A 4 -15.70 -14.86 10.21
CA PRO A 4 -14.89 -15.79 9.40
C PRO A 4 -14.53 -15.25 8.02
N SER A 5 -15.34 -14.34 7.45
CA SER A 5 -15.02 -13.62 6.22
C SER A 5 -13.73 -12.79 6.33
N ASN A 6 -13.51 -12.16 7.49
CA ASN A 6 -12.31 -11.34 7.73
C ASN A 6 -11.04 -12.21 7.77
N PHE A 7 -11.11 -13.39 8.40
CA PHE A 7 -9.97 -14.31 8.44
C PHE A 7 -9.56 -14.82 7.05
N VAL A 8 -10.53 -15.17 6.21
CA VAL A 8 -10.27 -15.57 4.81
C VAL A 8 -9.63 -14.41 4.03
N GLN A 9 -10.11 -13.18 4.24
CA GLN A 9 -9.55 -11.99 3.62
C GLN A 9 -8.08 -11.78 4.03
N ILE A 10 -7.75 -11.91 5.32
CA ILE A 10 -6.40 -11.78 5.86
C ILE A 10 -5.43 -12.76 5.17
N VAL A 11 -5.78 -14.05 5.17
CA VAL A 11 -4.96 -15.10 4.57
C VAL A 11 -4.73 -14.85 3.07
N LEU A 12 -5.75 -14.32 2.39
CA LEU A 12 -5.68 -14.03 0.97
C LEU A 12 -4.75 -12.84 0.65
N ILE A 13 -4.75 -11.79 1.48
CA ILE A 13 -3.86 -10.62 1.29
C ILE A 13 -2.39 -11.04 1.34
N ALA A 14 -1.98 -11.74 2.39
CA ALA A 14 -0.60 -12.18 2.53
C ALA A 14 -0.16 -13.11 1.39
N LYS A 15 -1.05 -14.02 0.96
CA LYS A 15 -0.81 -14.90 -0.19
C LYS A 15 -0.65 -14.11 -1.49
N ASN A 16 -1.53 -13.15 -1.74
CA ASN A 16 -1.49 -12.32 -2.94
C ASN A 16 -0.24 -11.44 -2.97
N PHE A 17 0.12 -10.83 -1.85
CA PHE A 17 1.34 -10.02 -1.73
C PHE A 17 2.58 -10.82 -2.12
N LYS A 18 2.76 -12.01 -1.53
CA LYS A 18 3.86 -12.93 -1.89
C LYS A 18 3.83 -13.34 -3.36
N GLN A 19 2.64 -13.55 -3.93
CA GLN A 19 2.53 -13.85 -5.36
C GLN A 19 3.01 -12.69 -6.23
N VAL A 20 2.63 -11.45 -5.89
CA VAL A 20 3.09 -10.25 -6.61
C VAL A 20 4.61 -10.10 -6.48
N GLN A 21 5.19 -10.28 -5.29
CA GLN A 21 6.65 -10.26 -5.12
C GLN A 21 7.36 -11.29 -6.00
N ARG A 22 6.85 -12.53 -6.06
CA ARG A 22 7.40 -13.56 -6.97
C ARG A 22 7.30 -13.14 -8.44
N ASN A 23 6.20 -12.51 -8.83
CA ASN A 23 6.03 -12.02 -10.20
C ASN A 23 7.05 -10.92 -10.53
N ILE A 24 7.34 -10.02 -9.58
CA ILE A 24 8.36 -8.98 -9.73
C ILE A 24 9.74 -9.59 -9.96
N ILE A 25 10.14 -10.55 -9.11
CA ILE A 25 11.44 -11.24 -9.23
C ILE A 25 11.55 -11.89 -10.62
N ASN A 26 10.58 -12.70 -11.00
CA ASN A 26 10.59 -13.39 -12.30
C ASN A 26 10.60 -12.41 -13.49
N ALA A 27 9.92 -11.27 -13.38
CA ALA A 27 9.89 -10.27 -14.45
C ALA A 27 11.22 -9.51 -14.55
N ALA A 28 11.84 -9.17 -13.42
CA ALA A 28 13.15 -8.54 -13.38
C ALA A 28 14.23 -9.46 -13.96
N GLU A 29 14.25 -10.74 -13.57
CA GLU A 29 15.15 -11.76 -14.11
C GLU A 29 15.01 -11.89 -15.64
N LYS A 30 13.77 -12.00 -16.14
CA LYS A 30 13.49 -12.05 -17.59
C LYS A 30 13.96 -10.80 -18.34
N ALA A 31 13.96 -9.65 -17.67
CA ALA A 31 14.42 -8.38 -18.23
C ALA A 31 15.93 -8.15 -18.04
N GLY A 32 16.66 -9.08 -17.40
CA GLY A 32 18.08 -8.92 -17.09
C GLY A 32 18.36 -7.80 -16.08
N ARG A 33 17.41 -7.52 -15.17
CA ARG A 33 17.50 -6.49 -14.12
C ARG A 33 17.55 -7.10 -12.73
N ASP A 34 18.10 -6.38 -11.77
CA ASP A 34 17.92 -6.74 -10.36
C ASP A 34 16.48 -6.47 -9.94
N SER A 35 15.88 -7.42 -9.23
CA SER A 35 14.54 -7.28 -8.66
C SER A 35 14.47 -6.15 -7.62
N SER A 36 15.58 -5.82 -6.95
CA SER A 36 15.64 -4.71 -5.99
C SER A 36 15.43 -3.34 -6.63
N ASP A 37 15.61 -3.22 -7.95
CA ASP A 37 15.34 -2.00 -8.70
C ASP A 37 13.84 -1.74 -8.91
N VAL A 38 12.98 -2.68 -8.49
CA VAL A 38 11.53 -2.61 -8.64
C VAL A 38 10.89 -2.54 -7.25
N ARG A 39 10.30 -1.39 -6.94
CA ARG A 39 9.55 -1.18 -5.70
C ARG A 39 8.06 -1.45 -5.92
N LEU A 40 7.42 -2.11 -4.96
CA LEU A 40 5.99 -2.38 -5.00
C LEU A 40 5.22 -1.33 -4.20
N VAL A 41 4.32 -0.60 -4.87
CA VAL A 41 3.38 0.31 -4.22
C VAL A 41 2.04 -0.41 -4.03
N ALA A 42 1.65 -0.64 -2.78
CA ALA A 42 0.35 -1.22 -2.45
C ALA A 42 -0.72 -0.12 -2.51
N VAL A 43 -1.59 -0.16 -3.51
CA VAL A 43 -2.66 0.83 -3.66
C VAL A 43 -3.79 0.54 -2.67
N THR A 44 -3.97 1.43 -1.70
CA THR A 44 -4.88 1.25 -0.55
C THR A 44 -6.14 2.10 -0.62
N LYS A 45 -6.40 2.77 -1.76
CA LYS A 45 -7.63 3.51 -1.99
C LYS A 45 -8.86 2.64 -1.65
N GLU A 46 -9.83 3.23 -0.95
CA GLU A 46 -11.08 2.57 -0.53
C GLU A 46 -10.90 1.37 0.42
N GLN A 47 -9.68 1.03 0.83
CA GLN A 47 -9.43 -0.02 1.83
C GLN A 47 -9.49 0.54 3.25
N GLY A 48 -10.07 -0.24 4.17
CA GLY A 48 -10.08 0.05 5.60
C GLY A 48 -8.74 -0.23 6.28
N VAL A 49 -8.53 0.35 7.46
CA VAL A 49 -7.29 0.27 8.24
C VAL A 49 -6.88 -1.18 8.53
N ASP A 50 -7.83 -2.05 8.88
CA ASP A 50 -7.54 -3.46 9.17
C ASP A 50 -6.92 -4.17 7.96
N THR A 51 -7.52 -4.02 6.78
CA THR A 51 -7.01 -4.57 5.52
C THR A 51 -5.59 -4.06 5.21
N ILE A 52 -5.34 -2.77 5.43
CA ILE A 52 -4.03 -2.16 5.20
C ILE A 52 -3.01 -2.73 6.19
N ALA A 53 -3.37 -2.88 7.46
CA ALA A 53 -2.52 -3.46 8.49
C ALA A 53 -2.09 -4.90 8.15
N GLU A 54 -2.95 -5.68 7.48
CA GLU A 54 -2.55 -7.00 6.95
C GLU A 54 -1.55 -6.90 5.82
N GLY A 55 -1.72 -5.94 4.90
CA GLY A 55 -0.76 -5.66 3.85
C GLY A 55 0.61 -5.30 4.41
N LEU A 56 0.64 -4.42 5.42
CA LEU A 56 1.86 -4.05 6.15
C LEU A 56 2.50 -5.29 6.80
N ARG A 57 1.73 -6.12 7.51
CA ARG A 57 2.22 -7.38 8.10
C ARG A 57 2.72 -8.38 7.06
N ALA A 58 2.20 -8.33 5.83
CA ALA A 58 2.68 -9.15 4.72
C ALA A 58 4.00 -8.63 4.11
N GLY A 59 4.44 -7.42 4.47
CA GLY A 59 5.68 -6.80 4.02
C GLY A 59 5.49 -5.62 3.07
N ALA A 60 4.28 -5.05 2.96
CA ALA A 60 4.11 -3.80 2.23
C ALA A 60 4.75 -2.64 3.00
N GLU A 61 5.57 -1.84 2.33
CA GLU A 61 6.26 -0.69 2.92
C GLU A 61 5.81 0.63 2.29
N ILE A 62 5.26 0.60 1.07
CA ILE A 62 4.82 1.78 0.33
C ILE A 62 3.31 1.69 0.08
N LEU A 63 2.57 2.67 0.57
CA LEU A 63 1.12 2.77 0.43
C LEU A 63 0.72 3.88 -0.54
N GLY A 64 -0.14 3.55 -1.49
CA GLY A 64 -0.63 4.45 -2.52
C GLY A 64 -2.07 4.91 -2.28
N GLU A 65 -2.27 6.22 -2.14
CA GLU A 65 -3.60 6.82 -1.98
C GLU A 65 -3.96 7.77 -3.12
N ASN A 66 -5.25 7.82 -3.44
CA ASN A 66 -5.77 8.65 -4.56
C ASN A 66 -6.46 9.93 -4.10
N LYS A 67 -6.82 10.03 -2.81
CA LYS A 67 -7.55 11.17 -2.24
C LYS A 67 -6.87 11.62 -0.95
N ILE A 68 -6.68 12.92 -0.81
CA ILE A 68 -6.01 13.52 0.35
C ILE A 68 -6.76 13.21 1.65
N GLN A 69 -8.09 13.31 1.64
CA GLN A 69 -8.90 13.12 2.83
C GLN A 69 -8.81 11.68 3.36
N ASP A 70 -8.84 10.69 2.45
CA ASP A 70 -8.70 9.28 2.81
C ASP A 70 -7.30 9.00 3.36
N ALA A 71 -6.28 9.60 2.74
CA ALA A 71 -4.90 9.49 3.20
C ALA A 71 -4.69 10.10 4.59
N GLN A 72 -5.27 11.28 4.88
CA GLN A 72 -5.15 11.94 6.19
C GLN A 72 -5.59 11.02 7.34
N GLY A 73 -6.80 10.46 7.25
CA GLY A 73 -7.31 9.59 8.31
C GLY A 73 -6.49 8.30 8.48
N LYS A 74 -5.96 7.75 7.38
CA LYS A 74 -5.12 6.55 7.43
C LYS A 74 -3.73 6.84 7.99
N VAL A 75 -3.08 7.94 7.59
CA VAL A 75 -1.79 8.38 8.12
C VAL A 75 -1.91 8.67 9.62
N GLU A 76 -2.99 9.31 10.06
CA GLU A 76 -3.23 9.57 11.48
C GLU A 76 -3.39 8.26 12.28
N THR A 77 -4.06 7.26 11.71
CA THR A 77 -4.33 5.99 12.40
C THR A 77 -3.14 5.02 12.37
N LEU A 78 -2.50 4.86 11.21
CA LEU A 78 -1.43 3.89 10.98
C LEU A 78 -0.03 4.47 11.23
N GLY A 79 0.10 5.79 11.25
CA GLY A 79 1.37 6.47 11.39
C GLY A 79 2.23 6.43 10.13
N ARG A 80 3.52 6.72 10.32
CA ARG A 80 4.53 6.80 9.27
C ARG A 80 5.77 5.95 9.55
N ASP A 81 5.85 5.35 10.72
CA ASP A 81 7.03 4.57 11.09
C ASP A 81 7.11 3.31 10.23
N GLY A 82 8.17 3.20 9.42
CA GLY A 82 8.32 2.12 8.44
C GLY A 82 7.31 2.14 7.28
N ILE A 83 6.60 3.25 7.04
CA ILE A 83 5.61 3.37 5.96
C ILE A 83 5.90 4.59 5.09
N GLU A 84 6.15 4.37 3.81
CA GLU A 84 6.20 5.41 2.80
C GLU A 84 4.80 5.63 2.20
N TRP A 85 4.31 6.86 2.29
CA TRP A 85 3.04 7.25 1.71
C TRP A 85 3.27 7.89 0.36
N HIS A 86 2.54 7.43 -0.66
CA HIS A 86 2.62 7.97 -2.02
C HIS A 86 1.23 8.45 -2.46
N PHE A 87 1.15 9.71 -2.90
CA PHE A 87 -0.05 10.18 -3.58
C PHE A 87 0.03 9.82 -5.07
N ILE A 88 -0.91 9.01 -5.54
CA ILE A 88 -0.95 8.55 -6.94
C ILE A 88 -2.24 8.98 -7.66
N GLY A 89 -3.03 9.84 -7.02
CA GLY A 89 -4.26 10.40 -7.56
C GLY A 89 -4.04 11.63 -8.44
N HIS A 90 -5.13 12.13 -9.02
CA HIS A 90 -5.11 13.43 -9.68
C HIS A 90 -5.08 14.55 -8.63
N LEU A 91 -4.04 15.40 -8.68
CA LEU A 91 -3.87 16.49 -7.72
C LEU A 91 -4.60 17.75 -8.18
N GLN A 92 -5.71 18.07 -7.52
CA GLN A 92 -6.41 19.34 -7.73
C GLN A 92 -5.61 20.51 -7.14
N LYS A 93 -5.59 21.66 -7.82
CA LYS A 93 -4.81 22.85 -7.43
C LYS A 93 -5.01 23.29 -5.98
N ASN A 94 -6.25 23.27 -5.49
CA ASN A 94 -6.60 23.64 -4.11
C ASN A 94 -6.15 22.62 -3.05
N LYS A 95 -5.67 21.45 -3.46
CA LYS A 95 -5.22 20.37 -2.59
C LYS A 95 -3.70 20.24 -2.49
N VAL A 96 -2.95 20.94 -3.35
CA VAL A 96 -1.47 20.95 -3.34
C VAL A 96 -0.90 21.27 -1.96
N LYS A 97 -1.52 22.21 -1.23
CA LYS A 97 -1.08 22.61 0.11
C LYS A 97 -1.02 21.48 1.14
N PHE A 98 -1.78 20.40 0.94
CA PHE A 98 -1.78 19.26 1.86
C PHE A 98 -0.72 18.23 1.52
N ILE A 99 -0.14 18.25 0.31
CA ILE A 99 0.82 17.25 -0.12
C ILE A 99 2.06 17.30 0.75
N PHE A 100 2.66 18.49 0.94
CA PHE A 100 3.92 18.66 1.68
C PHE A 100 3.87 18.18 3.13
N ASP A 101 2.70 18.30 3.78
CA ASP A 101 2.54 17.83 5.15
C ASP A 101 2.22 16.34 5.20
N LEU A 102 1.57 15.79 4.16
CA LEU A 102 0.95 14.46 4.17
C LEU A 102 1.78 13.37 3.50
N PHE A 103 2.58 13.71 2.48
CA PHE A 103 3.38 12.82 1.65
C PHE A 103 4.79 13.37 1.49
#